data_AF-A0A6B3FER1-F1
#
_entry.id   AF-A0A6B3FER1-F1
#
_cell.length_a   1.000
_cell.length_b   1.000
_cell.length_c   1.000
_cell.angle_alpha   90.00
_cell.angle_beta   90.00
_cell.angle_gamma   90.00
#
_symmetry.space_group_name_H-M   'P 1'
#
loop_
_entity.id
_entity.type
_entity.pdbx_description
1 polymer ?
#
loop_
_entity_poly.entity_id
_entity_poly.type
_entity_poly.pdbx_seq_one_letter_code
_entity_poly.pdbx_strand_id
1 'polypeptide(L)'
;MRDINRRGLLGAGLGAAAAIGLAGCGTSGSSGDGGSGRGGKGDAGTGGNGSGNGSPKNKVRLIGDGSTADTGKQPHQPEAPVPLEPGQKPPQFVIFSWDGAGEVGNGLFPRFLELAKEHDAAMTFFLSGLYLLPESKKSLYRPP
;
A
#
# COMPACT_ATOMS: atom_id res chain seq x y z
N MET A 1 10.44 -5.50 42.97
CA MET A 1 9.03 -5.14 42.72
C MET A 1 8.69 -3.92 43.55
N ARG A 2 8.58 -2.76 42.90
CA ARG A 2 7.91 -1.58 43.45
C ARG A 2 7.15 -0.96 42.28
N ASP A 3 5.85 -1.19 42.29
CA ASP A 3 4.90 -0.71 41.29
C ASP A 3 4.73 0.81 41.42
N ILE A 4 4.84 1.53 40.30
CA ILE A 4 4.35 2.91 40.21
C ILE A 4 3.34 2.92 39.07
N ASN A 5 2.07 3.09 39.42
CA ASN A 5 1.06 3.44 38.43
C ASN A 5 -0.01 4.39 39.02
N ARG A 6 -0.46 5.28 38.13
CA ARG A 6 -1.69 6.09 38.13
C ARG A 6 -1.76 7.23 39.15
N ARG A 7 -1.34 8.43 38.71
CA ARG A 7 -2.14 9.67 38.69
C ARG A 7 -1.24 10.91 38.69
N GLY A 8 -1.24 11.60 37.55
CA GLY A 8 -0.59 12.88 37.31
C GLY A 8 -0.48 13.00 35.80
N LEU A 9 -1.08 13.95 35.10
CA LEU A 9 -1.48 15.28 35.50
C LEU A 9 -2.58 15.72 34.52
N LEU A 10 -3.61 16.35 35.06
CA LEU A 10 -4.55 17.19 34.31
C LEU A 10 -3.77 18.30 33.58
N GLY A 11 -4.19 18.64 32.36
CA GLY A 11 -3.63 19.75 31.61
C GLY A 11 -4.57 20.18 30.48
N ALA A 12 -5.63 20.88 30.86
CA ALA A 12 -6.53 21.59 29.95
C ALA A 12 -5.76 22.66 29.16
N GLY A 13 -6.08 22.81 27.88
CA GLY A 13 -5.56 23.88 27.03
C GLY A 13 -6.57 24.25 25.95
N LEU A 14 -7.52 25.10 26.32
CA LEU A 14 -8.40 25.85 25.43
C LEU A 14 -7.57 26.79 24.53
N GLY A 15 -7.91 26.91 23.25
CA GLY A 15 -7.32 27.89 22.35
C GLY A 15 -8.17 28.10 21.09
N ALA A 16 -8.69 29.32 20.95
CA ALA A 16 -9.80 29.72 20.09
C ALA A 16 -9.44 30.04 18.62
N ALA A 17 -10.51 29.97 17.81
CA ALA A 17 -10.79 30.50 16.47
C ALA A 17 -9.95 31.65 15.89
N ALA A 18 -9.79 31.66 14.55
CA ALA A 18 -10.15 32.81 13.69
C ALA A 18 -10.11 32.44 12.19
N ALA A 19 -11.12 32.89 11.44
CA ALA A 19 -11.30 32.74 10.01
C ALA A 19 -10.83 33.99 9.24
N ILE A 20 -10.20 33.80 8.07
CA ILE A 20 -9.95 34.79 6.98
C ILE A 20 -9.77 33.92 5.70
N GLY A 21 -10.33 34.12 4.51
CA GLY A 21 -11.05 35.22 3.86
C GLY A 21 -10.55 35.35 2.40
N LEU A 22 -11.49 35.27 1.43
CA LEU A 22 -11.47 35.84 0.06
C LEU A 22 -10.71 35.17 -1.12
N ALA A 23 -11.54 34.68 -2.06
CA ALA A 23 -11.59 34.86 -3.52
C ALA A 23 -10.35 35.31 -4.33
N GLY A 24 -10.17 34.65 -5.48
CA GLY A 24 -9.36 35.13 -6.60
C GLY A 24 -9.60 34.34 -7.89
N CYS A 25 -10.70 34.64 -8.59
CA CYS A 25 -10.83 34.35 -10.03
C CYS A 25 -10.00 35.37 -10.81
N GLY A 26 -9.12 34.92 -11.70
CA GLY A 26 -8.36 35.74 -12.63
C GLY A 26 -8.35 35.10 -14.01
N THR A 27 -8.65 35.91 -15.03
CA THR A 27 -9.06 35.54 -16.39
C THR A 27 -7.90 35.52 -17.39
N SER A 28 -8.11 34.80 -18.50
CA SER A 28 -7.69 35.12 -19.88
C SER A 28 -6.21 35.33 -20.23
N GLY A 29 -5.69 34.47 -21.11
CA GLY A 29 -4.45 34.71 -21.87
C GLY A 29 -4.20 33.69 -22.99
N SER A 30 -4.55 34.10 -24.22
CA SER A 30 -4.03 33.75 -25.56
C SER A 30 -3.43 32.37 -25.90
N SER A 31 -4.08 31.75 -26.90
CA SER A 31 -3.55 31.41 -28.23
C SER A 31 -2.15 30.80 -28.40
N GLY A 32 -2.14 29.62 -29.05
CA GLY A 32 -1.06 29.17 -29.92
C GLY A 32 -0.34 27.92 -29.42
N ASP A 33 -0.62 26.75 -30.00
CA ASP A 33 0.21 26.23 -31.08
C ASP A 33 -0.36 24.88 -31.56
N GLY A 34 -0.67 24.81 -32.85
CA GLY A 34 -1.10 23.61 -33.55
C GLY A 34 0.09 23.05 -34.31
N GLY A 35 0.75 22.03 -33.74
CA GLY A 35 1.87 21.34 -34.38
C GLY A 35 1.65 19.84 -34.39
N SER A 36 1.12 19.32 -35.50
CA SER A 36 1.07 17.89 -35.80
C SER A 36 2.44 17.41 -36.30
N GLY A 37 3.02 16.42 -35.62
CA GLY A 37 4.38 15.94 -35.87
C GLY A 37 4.55 14.43 -35.64
N ARG A 38 4.33 13.68 -36.72
CA ARG A 38 4.85 12.34 -37.09
C ARG A 38 5.70 11.55 -36.08
N GLY A 39 5.23 10.32 -35.81
CA GLY A 39 5.90 9.08 -36.21
C GLY A 39 7.26 8.75 -35.60
N GLY A 40 7.26 7.98 -34.50
CA GLY A 40 8.43 7.25 -33.99
C GLY A 40 8.16 5.75 -33.97
N LYS A 41 8.72 5.05 -34.98
CA LYS A 41 8.68 3.59 -35.15
C LYS A 41 9.74 2.99 -34.23
N GLY A 42 9.31 2.33 -33.15
CA GLY A 42 10.17 1.60 -32.22
C GLY A 42 10.27 0.13 -32.59
N ASP A 43 11.50 -0.35 -32.60
CA ASP A 43 12.03 -1.47 -33.37
C ASP A 43 11.60 -2.87 -32.88
N ALA A 44 11.45 -3.78 -33.84
CA ALA A 44 11.12 -5.19 -33.63
C ALA A 44 12.42 -6.00 -33.43
N GLY A 45 12.83 -6.16 -32.17
CA GLY A 45 13.91 -7.07 -31.79
C GLY A 45 13.46 -8.53 -31.83
N THR A 46 13.84 -9.24 -32.89
CA THR A 46 13.77 -10.70 -33.01
C THR A 46 15.06 -11.35 -32.48
N GLY A 47 14.93 -12.49 -31.81
CA GLY A 47 16.00 -13.50 -31.69
C GLY A 47 16.59 -13.71 -30.29
N GLY A 48 16.22 -14.84 -29.67
CA GLY A 48 16.84 -15.32 -28.44
C GLY A 48 16.30 -16.69 -28.05
N ASN A 49 16.61 -17.71 -28.84
CA ASN A 49 16.29 -19.11 -28.54
C ASN A 49 17.20 -19.60 -27.40
N GLY A 50 16.74 -19.47 -26.16
CA GLY A 50 17.38 -20.04 -24.97
C GLY A 50 16.48 -21.10 -24.38
N SER A 51 16.75 -22.36 -24.70
CA SER A 51 16.19 -23.53 -24.00
C SER A 51 16.73 -23.52 -22.58
N GLY A 52 15.91 -23.03 -21.65
CA GLY A 52 16.13 -23.12 -20.22
C GLY A 52 14.84 -23.62 -19.60
N ASN A 53 14.94 -24.72 -18.85
CA ASN A 53 13.87 -25.31 -18.06
C ASN A 53 13.42 -24.32 -16.98
N GLY A 54 12.61 -23.34 -17.38
CA GLY A 54 12.15 -22.25 -16.53
C GLY A 54 10.74 -22.54 -16.04
N SER A 55 10.58 -22.52 -14.72
CA SER A 55 9.28 -22.42 -14.04
C SER A 55 8.33 -21.51 -14.82
N PRO A 56 7.02 -21.85 -14.91
CA PRO A 56 6.08 -21.10 -15.74
C PRO A 56 6.19 -19.61 -15.39
N LYS A 57 6.69 -18.81 -16.33
CA LYS A 57 6.75 -17.36 -16.19
C LYS A 57 5.30 -16.92 -16.00
N ASN A 58 4.92 -16.57 -14.76
CA ASN A 58 3.59 -16.04 -14.48
C ASN A 58 3.33 -14.95 -15.52
N LYS A 59 2.27 -15.12 -16.31
CA LYS A 59 1.93 -14.17 -17.38
C LYS A 59 1.56 -12.86 -16.71
N VAL A 60 2.52 -11.95 -16.64
CA VAL A 60 2.29 -10.59 -16.14
C VAL A 60 1.30 -9.91 -17.10
N ARG A 61 0.10 -9.60 -16.60
CA ARG A 61 -0.93 -8.88 -17.36
C ARG A 61 -1.12 -7.50 -16.75
N LEU A 62 -0.84 -6.43 -17.50
CA LEU A 62 -1.11 -5.07 -17.04
C LEU A 62 -2.62 -4.88 -16.79
N ILE A 63 -3.00 -4.21 -15.69
CA ILE A 63 -4.41 -3.95 -15.33
C ILE A 63 -4.98 -2.77 -16.13
N GLY A 64 -4.16 -1.74 -16.40
CA GLY A 64 -4.50 -0.64 -17.32
C GLY A 64 -5.28 0.53 -16.70
N ASP A 65 -5.50 0.52 -15.39
CA ASP A 65 -6.19 1.56 -14.61
C ASP A 65 -5.22 2.53 -13.89
N GLY A 66 -3.91 2.39 -14.13
CA GLY A 66 -2.86 3.09 -13.40
C GLY A 66 -2.35 2.35 -12.16
N SER A 67 -2.94 1.20 -11.81
CA SER A 67 -2.43 0.27 -10.81
C SER A 67 -1.32 -0.63 -11.38
N THR A 68 -0.84 -1.60 -10.58
CA THR A 68 0.21 -2.55 -10.97
C THR A 68 -0.27 -3.59 -12.00
N ALA A 69 0.51 -4.65 -12.23
CA ALA A 69 0.11 -5.78 -13.06
C ALA A 69 -0.57 -6.89 -12.24
N ASP A 70 -1.44 -7.66 -12.87
CA ASP A 70 -1.86 -8.98 -12.40
C ASP A 70 -0.70 -9.96 -12.63
N THR A 71 -0.12 -10.45 -11.53
CA THR A 71 1.00 -11.40 -11.51
C THR A 71 0.55 -12.83 -11.16
N GLY A 72 -0.76 -13.09 -11.14
CA GLY A 72 -1.35 -14.34 -10.67
C GLY A 72 -1.52 -14.39 -9.15
N LYS A 73 -1.71 -15.60 -8.62
CA LYS A 73 -1.89 -15.82 -7.17
C LYS A 73 -0.69 -15.28 -6.39
N GLN A 74 -0.96 -14.69 -5.22
CA GLN A 74 0.09 -14.31 -4.29
C GLN A 74 0.91 -15.55 -3.92
N PRO A 75 2.25 -15.47 -3.91
CA PRO A 75 3.09 -16.58 -3.47
C PRO A 75 2.96 -16.77 -1.94
N HIS A 76 3.46 -17.90 -1.45
CA HIS A 76 3.57 -18.20 -0.02
C HIS A 76 2.26 -18.07 0.79
N GLN A 77 1.12 -18.35 0.16
CA GLN A 77 -0.16 -18.41 0.86
C GLN A 77 -0.30 -19.76 1.58
N PRO A 78 -0.96 -19.79 2.75
CA PRO A 78 -1.28 -21.05 3.41
C PRO A 78 -2.15 -21.93 2.52
N GLU A 79 -2.09 -23.23 2.75
CA GLU A 79 -2.99 -24.18 2.09
C GLU A 79 -4.46 -23.86 2.41
N ALA A 80 -5.35 -24.28 1.52
CA ALA A 80 -6.78 -24.11 1.74
C ALA A 80 -7.20 -24.87 3.02
N PRO A 81 -8.04 -24.28 3.88
CA PRO A 81 -8.52 -24.96 5.07
C PRO A 81 -9.35 -26.19 4.67
N VAL A 82 -9.14 -27.29 5.41
CA VAL A 82 -9.91 -28.53 5.24
C VAL A 82 -10.98 -28.65 6.34
N PRO A 83 -12.13 -29.29 6.05
CA PRO A 83 -13.14 -29.58 7.07
C PRO A 83 -12.56 -30.44 8.20
N LEU A 84 -13.05 -30.23 9.43
CA LEU A 84 -12.68 -31.05 10.58
C LEU A 84 -13.45 -32.38 10.59
N GLU A 85 -12.78 -33.45 10.98
CA GLU A 85 -13.43 -34.74 11.25
C GLU A 85 -14.16 -34.74 12.60
N PRO A 86 -15.20 -35.57 12.79
CA PRO A 86 -15.89 -35.68 14.07
C PRO A 86 -14.94 -35.96 15.24
N GLY A 87 -15.01 -35.13 16.27
CA GLY A 87 -14.18 -35.24 17.48
C GLY A 87 -12.80 -34.57 17.39
N GLN A 88 -12.42 -34.00 16.24
CA GLN A 88 -11.20 -33.18 16.17
C GLN A 88 -11.39 -31.84 16.90
N LYS A 89 -10.36 -31.45 17.66
CA LYS A 89 -10.31 -30.13 18.28
C LYS A 89 -9.96 -29.08 17.22
N PRO A 90 -10.75 -27.99 17.08
CA PRO A 90 -10.42 -26.92 16.15
C PRO A 90 -9.06 -26.28 16.48
N PRO A 91 -8.24 -25.95 15.47
CA PRO A 91 -7.02 -25.17 15.68
C PRO A 91 -7.34 -23.78 16.23
N GLN A 92 -6.50 -23.28 17.14
CA GLN A 92 -6.57 -21.90 17.59
C GLN A 92 -5.72 -21.05 16.65
N PHE A 93 -6.32 -20.01 16.09
CA PHE A 93 -5.61 -19.00 15.32
C PHE A 93 -5.38 -17.74 16.16
N VAL A 94 -4.23 -17.11 15.97
CA VAL A 94 -3.94 -15.77 16.45
C VAL A 94 -3.67 -14.91 15.21
N ILE A 95 -4.45 -13.85 15.04
CA ILE A 95 -4.31 -12.94 13.91
C ILE A 95 -3.64 -11.69 14.43
N PHE A 96 -2.51 -11.34 13.82
CA PHE A 96 -1.93 -10.04 14.01
C PHE A 96 -2.33 -9.14 12.82
N SER A 97 -2.81 -7.94 13.12
CA SER A 97 -3.19 -6.95 12.11
C SER A 97 -2.74 -5.54 12.52
N TRP A 98 -2.40 -4.72 11.52
CA TRP A 98 -1.89 -3.36 11.69
C TRP A 98 -2.73 -2.41 10.87
N ASP A 99 -3.32 -1.41 11.53
CA ASP A 99 -4.06 -0.35 10.85
C ASP A 99 -3.14 0.83 10.53
N GLY A 100 -3.42 1.53 9.42
CA GLY A 100 -2.63 2.68 9.01
C GLY A 100 -1.19 2.32 8.67
N ALA A 101 -0.99 1.15 8.05
CA ALA A 101 0.32 0.52 7.83
C ALA A 101 1.16 1.18 6.71
N GLY A 102 1.34 2.50 6.77
CA GLY A 102 2.29 3.22 5.93
C GLY A 102 3.71 3.11 6.46
N GLU A 103 4.67 2.81 5.59
CA GLU A 103 6.09 2.91 5.93
C GLU A 103 6.55 4.35 5.82
N VAL A 104 7.05 4.91 6.93
CA VAL A 104 7.41 6.33 7.08
C VAL A 104 8.89 6.56 7.39
N GLY A 105 9.74 5.54 7.20
CA GLY A 105 11.19 5.64 7.40
C GLY A 105 11.64 5.49 8.85
N ASN A 106 10.77 5.04 9.75
CA ASN A 106 11.12 4.81 11.16
C ASN A 106 11.67 3.41 11.45
N GLY A 107 11.74 2.54 10.43
CA GLY A 107 12.28 1.19 10.54
C GLY A 107 11.34 0.17 11.20
N LEU A 108 10.10 0.52 11.55
CA LEU A 108 9.17 -0.42 12.18
C LEU A 108 8.70 -1.49 11.20
N PHE A 109 8.38 -1.11 9.96
CA PHE A 109 7.91 -2.06 8.95
C PHE A 109 8.96 -3.16 8.65
N PRO A 110 10.22 -2.84 8.30
CA PRO A 110 11.23 -3.88 8.07
C PRO A 110 11.49 -4.74 9.31
N ARG A 111 11.46 -4.16 10.52
CA ARG A 111 11.58 -4.92 11.78
C ARG A 111 10.47 -5.97 11.93
N PHE A 112 9.22 -5.61 11.64
CA PHE A 112 8.10 -6.57 11.74
C PHE A 112 8.15 -7.63 10.63
N LEU A 113 8.63 -7.28 9.43
CA LEU A 113 8.87 -8.27 8.37
C LEU A 113 9.99 -9.26 8.72
N GLU A 114 11.04 -8.82 9.42
CA GLU A 114 12.10 -9.69 9.94
C GLU A 114 11.55 -10.62 11.03
N LEU A 115 10.82 -10.07 12.01
CA LEU A 115 10.19 -10.86 13.07
C LEU A 115 9.21 -11.91 12.54
N ALA A 116 8.45 -11.57 11.49
CA ALA A 116 7.56 -12.50 10.80
C ALA A 116 8.33 -13.70 10.22
N LYS A 117 9.51 -13.47 9.62
CA LYS A 117 10.36 -14.54 9.08
C LYS A 117 10.99 -15.40 10.18
N GLU A 118 11.48 -14.78 11.25
CA GLU A 118 12.11 -15.49 12.37
C GLU A 118 11.16 -16.44 13.09
N HIS A 119 9.86 -16.12 13.12
CA HIS A 119 8.85 -16.89 13.83
C HIS A 119 7.88 -17.66 12.93
N ASP A 120 8.13 -17.71 11.62
CA ASP A 120 7.21 -18.30 10.63
C ASP A 120 5.77 -17.80 10.82
N ALA A 121 5.64 -16.50 11.05
CA ALA A 121 4.38 -15.83 11.37
C ALA A 121 3.88 -15.02 10.17
N ALA A 122 2.56 -15.03 9.98
CA ALA A 122 1.89 -14.17 9.01
C ALA A 122 1.30 -12.93 9.70
N MET A 123 1.32 -11.80 8.98
CA MET A 123 0.87 -10.49 9.49
C MET A 123 0.03 -9.79 8.41
N THR A 124 -1.07 -9.13 8.82
CA THR A 124 -1.96 -8.41 7.89
C THR A 124 -1.84 -6.89 8.06
N PHE A 125 -1.46 -6.19 7.00
CA PHE A 125 -1.26 -4.74 7.03
C PHE A 125 -2.36 -4.01 6.26
N PHE A 126 -3.16 -3.19 6.95
CA PHE A 126 -4.17 -2.33 6.34
C PHE A 126 -3.57 -0.95 6.04
N LEU A 127 -3.17 -0.76 4.79
CA LEU A 127 -2.60 0.49 4.31
C LEU A 127 -3.68 1.55 4.08
N SER A 128 -3.61 2.67 4.81
CA SER A 128 -4.47 3.82 4.52
C SER A 128 -4.02 4.52 3.25
N GLY A 129 -4.97 4.81 2.35
CA GLY A 129 -4.68 5.42 1.04
C GLY A 129 -3.98 6.79 1.11
N LEU A 130 -4.09 7.52 2.22
CA LEU A 130 -3.35 8.77 2.43
C LEU A 130 -1.83 8.59 2.34
N TYR A 131 -1.30 7.43 2.74
CA TYR A 131 0.14 7.14 2.64
C TYR A 131 0.63 6.95 1.20
N LEU A 132 -0.28 6.81 0.23
CA LEU A 132 0.05 6.69 -1.20
C LEU A 132 0.12 8.05 -1.91
N LEU A 133 -0.07 9.15 -1.17
CA LEU A 133 -0.01 10.50 -1.71
C LEU A 133 1.15 11.28 -1.09
N PRO A 134 1.83 12.15 -1.86
CA PRO A 134 2.65 13.20 -1.26
C PRO A 134 1.79 14.05 -0.32
N GLU A 135 2.37 14.53 0.76
CA GLU A 135 1.64 15.33 1.77
C GLU A 135 0.93 16.54 1.15
N SER A 136 1.58 17.23 0.20
CA SER A 136 1.03 18.38 -0.53
C SER A 136 -0.21 18.04 -1.38
N LYS A 137 -0.48 16.76 -1.63
CA LYS A 137 -1.61 16.24 -2.41
C LYS A 137 -2.60 15.46 -1.57
N LYS A 138 -2.52 15.50 -0.23
CA LYS A 138 -3.41 14.74 0.67
C LYS A 138 -4.91 14.96 0.41
N SER A 139 -5.29 16.14 -0.10
CA SER A 139 -6.68 16.48 -0.47
C SER A 139 -7.21 15.73 -1.70
N LEU A 140 -6.36 15.01 -2.44
CA LEU A 140 -6.81 14.14 -3.53
C LEU A 140 -7.41 12.82 -3.02
N TYR A 141 -7.11 12.41 -1.79
CA TYR A 141 -7.71 11.23 -1.20
C TYR A 141 -9.20 11.48 -0.94
N ARG A 142 -10.04 10.59 -1.48
CA ARG A 142 -11.49 10.55 -1.22
C ARG A 142 -11.79 9.27 -0.47
N PRO A 143 -12.11 9.34 0.85
CA PRO A 143 -12.53 8.15 1.57
C PRO A 143 -13.84 7.60 0.97
N PRO A 144 -14.09 6.28 1.11
CA PRO A 144 -15.34 5.65 0.69
C PRO A 144 -16.57 6.19 1.45
#